data_AF-A0A9E5G8H1-F1
#
_entry.id   AF-A0A9E5G8H1-F1
#
_cell.length_a   1.000
_cell.length_b   1.000
_cell.length_c   1.000
_cell.angle_alpha   90.00
_cell.angle_beta   90.00
_cell.angle_gamma   90.00
#
_symmetry.space_group_name_H-M   'P 1'
#
loop_
_entity.id
_entity.type
_entity.pdbx_description
1 polymer ?
#
loop_
_entity_poly.entity_id
_entity_poly.type
_entity_poly.pdbx_seq_one_letter_code
_entity_poly.pdbx_strand_id
1 'polypeptide(L)' 'PRHEYFRRILCNLFGTWAEQGEVPYDLAMLGSVVKNISFGNAKAYFEG' A
#
# COMPACT_ATOMS: atom_id res chain seq x y z
N PRO A 1 7.35 -14.47 -7.56
CA PRO A 1 8.22 -14.01 -6.45
C PRO A 1 7.38 -13.53 -5.24
N ARG A 2 7.83 -13.71 -3.97
CA ARG A 2 7.00 -13.48 -2.77
C ARG A 2 6.55 -12.01 -2.59
N HIS A 3 7.43 -11.04 -2.86
CA HIS A 3 7.09 -9.61 -2.74
C HIS A 3 6.01 -9.14 -3.72
N GLU A 4 5.98 -9.71 -4.92
CA GLU A 4 4.93 -9.39 -5.89
C GLU A 4 3.57 -9.89 -5.40
N TYR A 5 3.51 -11.11 -4.85
CA TYR A 5 2.28 -11.66 -4.27
C TYR A 5 1.79 -10.83 -3.08
N PHE A 6 2.69 -10.42 -2.19
CA PHE A 6 2.39 -9.48 -1.10
C PHE A 6 1.77 -8.17 -1.61
N ARG A 7 2.38 -7.54 -2.63
CA ARG A 7 1.87 -6.28 -3.21
C ARG A 7 0.48 -6.44 -3.81
N ARG A 8 0.17 -7.58 -4.46
CA ARG A 8 -1.17 -7.85 -5.00
C ARG A 8 -2.21 -7.94 -3.89
N ILE A 9 -1.93 -8.68 -2.81
CA ILE A 9 -2.83 -8.76 -1.65
C ILE A 9 -3.04 -7.38 -1.04
N LEU A 10 -1.96 -6.61 -0.84
CA LEU A 10 -2.01 -5.28 -0.24
C LEU A 10 -2.86 -4.31 -1.08
N CYS A 11 -2.64 -4.25 -2.40
CA CYS A 11 -3.44 -3.41 -3.30
C CYS A 11 -4.91 -3.81 -3.30
N ASN A 12 -5.21 -5.11 -3.32
CA ASN A 12 -6.59 -5.59 -3.28
C ASN A 12 -7.28 -5.20 -1.96
N LEU A 13 -6.59 -5.28 -0.83
CA LEU A 13 -7.14 -4.89 0.47
C LEU A 13 -7.55 -3.41 0.49
N PHE A 14 -6.65 -2.51 0.09
CA PHE A 14 -6.95 -1.07 0.05
C PHE A 14 -7.99 -0.72 -1.01
N GLY A 15 -7.99 -1.39 -2.17
CA GLY A 15 -9.01 -1.24 -3.19
C GLY A 15 -10.40 -1.57 -2.66
N THR A 16 -10.55 -2.72 -2.00
CA THR A 16 -11.81 -3.14 -1.39
C THR A 16 -12.29 -2.14 -0.33
N TRP A 17 -11.41 -1.67 0.55
CA TRP A 17 -11.79 -0.67 1.55
C TRP A 17 -12.21 0.67 0.93
N ALA A 18 -11.56 1.09 -0.16
CA ALA A 18 -11.94 2.30 -0.88
C ALA A 18 -13.31 2.15 -1.57
N GLU A 19 -13.57 1.00 -2.18
CA GLU A 19 -14.87 0.67 -2.80
C GLU A 19 -16.01 0.58 -1.77
N GLN A 20 -15.70 0.10 -0.56
CA GLN A 20 -16.66 0.01 0.55
C GLN A 20 -16.88 1.34 1.28
N GLY A 21 -16.09 2.38 0.99
CA GLY A 21 -16.16 3.67 1.68
C GLY A 21 -15.53 3.68 3.09
N GLU A 22 -14.77 2.64 3.45
CA GLU A 22 -14.04 2.54 4.73
C GLU A 22 -12.81 3.45 4.75
N VAL A 23 -12.24 3.73 3.58
CA VAL A 23 -11.18 4.73 3.39
C VAL A 23 -11.53 5.65 2.21
N PRO A 24 -10.99 6.88 2.15
CA PRO A 24 -11.21 7.77 1.02
C PRO A 24 -10.77 7.13 -0.30
N TYR A 25 -11.59 7.28 -1.34
CA TYR A 25 -11.23 6.91 -2.71
C TYR A 25 -10.27 7.96 -3.32
N ASP A 26 -9.05 8.02 -2.79
CA ASP A 26 -7.97 8.89 -3.27
C ASP A 26 -6.78 8.04 -3.73
N LEU A 27 -6.66 7.85 -5.04
CA LEU A 27 -5.61 7.03 -5.64
C LEU A 27 -4.20 7.56 -5.39
N ALA A 28 -4.03 8.88 -5.24
CA ALA A 28 -2.71 9.47 -4.97
C ALA A 28 -2.27 9.16 -3.54
N MET A 29 -3.18 9.34 -2.57
CA MET A 29 -2.95 8.98 -1.18
C MET A 29 -2.70 7.46 -1.04
N LEU A 30 -3.60 6.63 -1.55
CA LEU A 30 -3.51 5.17 -1.46
C LEU A 30 -2.25 4.64 -2.14
N GLY A 31 -1.90 5.19 -3.31
CA GLY A 31 -0.65 4.86 -4.01
C GLY A 31 0.59 5.19 -3.18
N SER A 32 0.59 6.33 -2.49
CA SER A 32 1.67 6.73 -1.57
C SER A 32 1.80 5.74 -0.39
N VAL A 33 0.68 5.35 0.21
CA VAL A 33 0.65 4.36 1.30
C VAL A 33 1.23 3.01 0.85
N VAL A 34 0.76 2.47 -0.28
CA VAL A 34 1.25 1.20 -0.83
C VAL A 34 2.74 1.26 -1.15
N LYS A 35 3.22 2.37 -1.72
CA LYS A 35 4.64 2.60 -2.03
C LYS A 35 5.50 2.62 -0.76
N ASN A 36 5.02 3.31 0.28
CA ASN A 36 5.71 3.40 1.55
C ASN A 36 5.76 2.04 2.26
N ILE A 37 4.67 1.29 2.30
CA ILE A 37 4.65 -0.08 2.87
C ILE A 37 5.58 -1.01 2.07
N SER A 38 5.61 -0.89 0.74
CA SER A 38 6.40 -1.76 -0.13
C SER A 38 7.90 -1.50 -0.06
N PHE A 39 8.34 -0.31 0.36
CA PHE A 39 9.76 0.05 0.40
C PHE A 39 10.08 1.25 1.30
N GLY A 40 9.37 2.38 1.15
CA GLY A 40 9.74 3.65 1.78
C GLY A 40 9.92 3.56 3.30
N ASN A 41 9.02 2.87 3.99
CA ASN A 41 9.07 2.67 5.43
C ASN A 41 10.25 1.80 5.86
N ALA A 42 10.50 0.70 5.15
CA ALA A 42 11.62 -0.19 5.45
C ALA A 42 12.95 0.54 5.26
N LYS A 43 13.10 1.28 4.15
CA LYS A 43 14.27 2.11 3.92
C LYS A 43 14.49 3.11 5.06
N ALA A 44 13.46 3.88 5.40
CA ALA A 44 13.54 4.87 6.49
C ALA A 44 13.84 4.23 7.85
N TYR A 45 13.37 3.01 8.10
CA TYR A 45 13.60 2.32 9.37
C TYR A 45 15.04 1.78 9.50
N PHE A 46 15.64 1.30 8.41
CA PHE A 46 16.97 0.67 8.45
C PHE A 46 18.12 1.60 8.05
N GLU A 47 17.84 2.67 7.31
CA GLU A 47 18.85 3.63 6.80
C GLU A 47 18.65 5.06 7.33
N GLY A 48 17.58 5.30 8.11
CA GLY A 48 17.26 6.59 8.71
C GLY A 48 17.89 6.80 10.09
#